data_AF-A0A382ZX41-F1
#
_entry.id   AF-A0A382ZX41-F1
#
_cell.length_a   1.000
_cell.length_b   1.000
_cell.length_c   1.000
_cell.angle_alpha   90.00
_cell.angle_beta   90.00
_cell.angle_gamma   90.00
#
_symmetry.space_group_name_H-M   'P 1'
#
loop_
_entity.id
_entity.type
_entity.pdbx_description
1 polymer ?
#
loop_
_entity_poly.entity_id
_entity_poly.type
_entity_poly.pdbx_seq_one_letter_code
_entity_poly.pdbx_strand_id
1 'polypeptide(L)' 'MKRLFSILSTLLVSSSSPLAGSENTDFEQITHLLPAPSEVRLATGAPGPDYWQQEANYQ' A
#
# COMPACT_ATOMS: atom_id res chain seq x y z
N MET A 1 -14.93 38.49 -32.53
CA MET A 1 -14.69 38.44 -31.06
C MET A 1 -15.26 37.18 -30.39
N LYS A 2 -16.48 36.73 -30.67
CA LYS A 2 -17.11 35.57 -29.98
C LYS A 2 -16.48 34.20 -30.28
N ARG A 3 -16.00 33.98 -31.50
CA ARG A 3 -15.34 32.72 -31.91
C ARG A 3 -13.92 32.55 -31.35
N LEU A 4 -13.24 33.68 -31.08
CA LEU A 4 -11.93 33.70 -30.42
C LEU A 4 -12.06 33.30 -28.94
N PHE A 5 -13.15 33.72 -28.30
CA PHE A 5 -13.50 33.34 -26.93
C PHE A 5 -13.85 31.84 -26.79
N SER A 6 -14.48 31.23 -27.81
CA SER A 6 -14.75 29.78 -27.81
C SER A 6 -13.49 28.92 -27.89
N ILE A 7 -12.46 29.35 -28.62
CA ILE A 7 -11.20 28.60 -28.76
C ILE A 7 -10.37 28.71 -27.47
N LEU A 8 -10.40 29.86 -26.80
CA LEU A 8 -9.70 30.06 -25.53
C LEU A 8 -10.33 29.29 -24.36
N SER A 9 -11.64 29.02 -24.42
CA SER A 9 -12.36 28.26 -23.38
C SER A 9 -12.11 26.74 -23.45
N THR A 10 -11.66 26.19 -24.58
CA THR A 10 -11.41 24.74 -24.71
C THR A 10 -10.03 24.32 -24.23
N LEU A 11 -9.11 25.27 -24.02
CA LEU A 11 -7.72 24.98 -23.63
C LEU A 11 -7.53 24.81 -22.10
N LEU A 12 -8.57 25.03 -21.29
CA LEU A 12 -8.45 25.05 -19.83
C LEU A 12 -8.86 23.74 -19.11
N VAL A 13 -9.30 22.69 -19.82
CA VAL A 13 -9.93 21.51 -19.20
C VAL A 13 -9.12 20.21 -19.35
N SER A 14 -7.79 20.24 -19.24
CA SER A 14 -7.02 18.98 -19.25
C SER A 14 -5.71 19.06 -18.49
N SER A 15 -5.78 18.93 -17.16
CA SER A 15 -4.64 18.44 -16.36
C SER A 15 -5.08 18.14 -14.92
N SER A 16 -5.94 17.14 -14.74
CA SER A 16 -6.03 16.43 -13.46
C SER A 16 -5.11 15.22 -13.54
N SER A 17 -3.83 15.40 -13.18
CA SER A 17 -2.94 14.27 -12.96
C SER A 17 -3.53 13.47 -11.79
N PRO A 18 -3.84 12.16 -11.93
CA PRO A 18 -4.05 11.35 -10.75
C PRO A 18 -2.74 11.41 -9.98
N LEU A 19 -2.79 11.88 -8.73
CA LEU A 19 -1.66 11.80 -7.83
C LEU A 19 -1.41 10.31 -7.56
N ALA A 20 -0.69 9.66 -8.48
CA ALA A 20 -0.20 8.31 -8.34
C ALA A 20 1.02 8.39 -7.42
N GLY A 21 0.78 8.26 -6.13
CA GLY A 21 1.83 8.22 -5.11
C GLY A 21 1.61 9.28 -4.05
N SER A 22 1.00 8.85 -2.95
CA SER A 22 0.84 9.60 -1.71
C SER A 22 2.12 10.35 -1.33
N GLU A 23 1.98 11.65 -1.12
CA GLU A 23 2.99 12.57 -0.58
C GLU A 23 3.40 12.28 0.88
N ASN A 24 2.95 11.16 1.46
CA ASN A 24 3.39 10.64 2.76
C ASN A 24 3.43 9.09 2.71
N THR A 25 4.63 8.50 2.76
CA THR A 25 4.88 7.05 2.77
C THR A 25 5.04 6.48 4.19
N ASP A 26 5.02 7.33 5.21
CA ASP A 26 5.26 6.93 6.61
C ASP A 26 4.30 5.84 7.12
N PHE A 27 3.12 5.73 6.50
CA PHE A 27 2.08 4.75 6.82
C PHE A 27 1.70 3.86 5.62
N GLU A 28 2.61 3.68 4.66
CA GLU A 28 2.39 2.76 3.54
C GLU A 28 2.29 1.31 4.04
N GLN A 29 1.47 0.51 3.35
CA GLN A 29 1.32 -0.91 3.66
C GLN A 29 2.61 -1.70 3.34
N ILE A 30 3.21 -2.31 4.36
CA ILE A 30 4.47 -3.06 4.25
C ILE A 30 4.35 -4.47 3.64
N THR A 31 3.17 -4.88 3.14
CA THR A 31 2.94 -6.25 2.64
C THR A 31 3.93 -6.68 1.57
N HIS A 32 4.39 -5.74 0.74
CA HIS A 32 5.37 -5.99 -0.31
C HIS A 32 6.79 -6.28 0.22
N LEU A 33 7.10 -5.88 1.46
CA LEU A 33 8.38 -6.13 2.13
C LEU A 33 8.38 -7.46 2.90
N LEU A 34 7.20 -7.98 3.23
CA LEU A 34 7.09 -9.18 4.04
C LEU A 34 7.45 -10.42 3.22
N PRO A 35 8.20 -11.38 3.81
CA PRO A 35 8.47 -12.65 3.14
C PRO A 35 7.17 -13.46 3.00
N ALA A 36 7.21 -14.45 2.10
CA ALA A 36 6.13 -15.42 1.97
C ALA A 36 5.85 -16.13 3.31
N PRO A 37 4.59 -16.51 3.57
CA PRO A 37 4.24 -17.29 4.76
C PRO A 37 5.02 -18.61 4.85
N SER A 38 5.24 -19.09 6.09
CA SER A 38 5.91 -20.35 6.42
C SER A 38 5.32 -20.98 7.69
N GLU A 39 5.74 -22.20 8.04
CA GLU A 39 5.34 -22.90 9.27
C GLU A 39 5.74 -22.18 10.57
N VAL A 40 6.65 -21.21 10.48
CA VAL A 40 7.05 -20.35 11.60
C VAL A 40 6.25 -19.04 11.60
N ARG A 41 5.82 -18.54 10.42
CA ARG A 41 5.12 -17.26 10.25
C ARG A 41 3.95 -17.38 9.29
N LEU A 42 2.73 -17.29 9.83
CA LEU A 42 1.51 -17.36 9.01
C LEU A 42 1.23 -16.05 8.27
N ALA A 43 0.41 -16.13 7.21
CA ALA A 43 -0.03 -14.97 6.42
C ALA A 43 -0.78 -13.92 7.26
N THR A 44 -1.41 -14.35 8.35
CA THR A 44 -2.12 -13.51 9.31
C THR A 44 -1.20 -12.75 10.27
N GLY A 45 0.10 -13.06 10.28
CA GLY A 45 1.07 -12.53 11.25
C GLY A 45 1.08 -13.28 12.59
N ALA A 46 0.25 -14.31 12.76
CA ALA A 46 0.31 -15.19 13.93
C ALA A 46 1.55 -16.11 13.87
N PRO A 47 2.10 -16.49 15.03
CA PRO A 47 3.11 -17.54 15.09
C PRO A 47 2.54 -18.86 14.56
N GLY A 48 3.33 -19.55 13.75
CA GLY A 48 2.96 -20.87 13.22
C GLY A 48 3.23 -22.01 14.21
N PRO A 49 2.86 -23.25 13.87
CA PRO A 49 3.04 -24.41 14.73
C PRO A 49 4.50 -24.67 15.11
N ASP A 50 5.44 -24.34 14.23
CA ASP A 50 6.89 -24.51 14.46
C ASP A 50 7.52 -23.27 15.12
N TYR A 51 6.72 -22.22 15.38
CA TYR A 51 7.19 -21.09 16.17
C TYR A 51 7.44 -21.53 17.61
N TRP A 52 8.59 -21.16 18.15
CA TRP A 52 9.09 -21.59 19.46
C TRP A 52 7.99 -21.61 20.55
N GLN A 53 7.60 -22.82 20.96
CA GLN A 53 6.96 -23.08 22.24
C GLN A 53 8.04 -23.44 23.27
N GLN A 54 8.23 -22.64 24.33
CA GLN A 54 8.97 -23.15 25.48
C GLN A 54 8.17 -24.32 26.04
N GLU A 55 8.74 -25.52 26.01
CA GLU A 55 8.21 -26.64 26.77
C GLU A 55 8.27 -26.24 28.26
N ALA A 56 7.11 -26.15 28.90
CA ALA A 56 7.05 -25.92 30.33
C ALA A 56 7.49 -27.21 31.03
N ASN A 57 8.72 -27.21 31.56
CA ASN A 57 9.20 -28.30 32.39
C ASN A 57 8.50 -28.21 33.76
N TYR A 58 7.42 -28.98 33.92
CA TYR A 58 6.80 -29.22 35.22
C TYR A 58 7.49 -30.45 35.84
N GLN A 59 8.46 -30.20 36.73
CA GLN A 59 8.94 -31.23 37.67
C GLN A 59 8.05 -31.27 38.90
#